data_AF-A0A0S8B762-F1
#
_entry.id   AF-A0A0S8B762-F1
#
_cell.length_a   1.000
_cell.length_b   1.000
_cell.length_c   1.000
_cell.angle_alpha   90.00
_cell.angle_beta   90.00
_cell.angle_gamma   90.00
#
_symmetry.space_group_name_H-M   'P 1'
#
loop_
_entity.id
_entity.type
_entity.pdbx_description
1 polymer ?
#
loop_
_entity_poly.entity_id
_entity_poly.type
_entity_poly.pdbx_seq_one_letter_code
_entity_poly.pdbx_strand_id
1 'polypeptide(L)'
;MPPRGSRLACALRSEDNCHGAFDVIPGEQPGSVARVDPVKWDKPPQKPVVEATFSVIGDFGMTGQVIVLKQAQWHALTETKLEPFFYGAILWGKSPFKVIEDAQLMRRRT
;
A
#
# COMPACT_ATOMS: atom_id res chain seq x y z
N MET A 1 -18.49 -4.21 9.63
CA MET A 1 -17.20 -4.37 10.34
C MET A 1 -16.46 -3.06 10.19
N PRO A 2 -16.03 -2.40 11.27
CA PRO A 2 -15.25 -1.15 11.17
C PRO A 2 -13.86 -1.43 10.56
N PRO A 3 -13.18 -0.41 10.01
CA PRO A 3 -11.79 -0.54 9.61
C PRO A 3 -10.90 -0.88 10.82
N ARG A 4 -9.81 -1.61 10.59
CA ARG A 4 -8.83 -2.05 11.60
C ARG A 4 -8.05 -0.91 12.26
N GLY A 5 -8.07 0.28 11.67
CA GLY A 5 -7.35 1.43 12.17
C GLY A 5 -7.83 2.73 11.53
N SER A 6 -7.29 3.84 12.02
CA SER A 6 -7.59 5.19 11.55
C SER A 6 -6.92 5.51 10.21
N ARG A 7 -5.76 4.90 9.93
CA ARG A 7 -5.05 5.02 8.64
C ARG A 7 -4.05 3.89 8.41
N LEU A 8 -3.63 3.74 7.16
CA LEU A 8 -2.50 2.91 6.76
C LEU A 8 -1.29 3.82 6.54
N ALA A 9 -0.27 3.69 7.37
CA ALA A 9 1.02 4.33 7.15
C ALA A 9 1.80 3.56 6.09
N CYS A 10 2.19 4.25 5.02
CA CYS A 10 2.88 3.65 3.88
C CYS A 10 4.25 4.30 3.71
N ALA A 11 5.25 3.47 3.45
CA ALA A 11 6.61 3.92 3.14
C ALA A 11 7.10 3.23 1.86
N LEU A 12 7.79 3.98 1.01
CA LEU A 12 8.41 3.51 -0.22
C LEU A 12 9.90 3.78 -0.14
N ARG A 13 10.70 2.86 -0.67
CA ARG A 13 12.14 3.05 -0.86
C ARG A 13 12.51 2.76 -2.30
N SER A 14 13.20 3.68 -2.94
CA SER A 14 13.71 3.53 -4.29
C SER A 14 15.11 2.94 -4.32
N GLU A 15 15.54 2.46 -5.49
CA GLU A 15 16.86 1.87 -5.70
C GLU A 15 18.00 2.89 -5.48
N ASP A 16 17.76 4.17 -5.78
CA ASP A 16 18.67 5.30 -5.50
C ASP A 16 18.55 5.84 -4.07
N ASN A 17 17.95 5.04 -3.18
CA ASN A 17 17.84 5.29 -1.75
C ASN A 17 17.10 6.59 -1.41
N CYS A 18 16.04 6.90 -2.16
CA CYS A 18 15.05 7.91 -1.80
C CYS A 18 13.93 7.24 -0.99
N HIS A 19 13.39 7.96 -0.03
CA HIS A 19 12.37 7.50 0.89
C HIS A 19 11.10 8.33 0.70
N GLY A 20 10.01 7.65 0.39
CA GLY A 20 8.69 8.23 0.24
C GLY A 20 7.80 7.78 1.38
N ALA A 21 6.95 8.66 1.89
CA ALA A 21 5.92 8.29 2.85
C ALA A 21 4.57 8.88 2.44
N PHE A 22 3.50 8.13 2.68
CA PHE A 22 2.13 8.57 2.47
C PHE A 22 1.17 7.81 3.38
N ASP A 23 -0.02 8.37 3.54
CA ASP A 23 -1.07 7.78 4.33
C ASP A 23 -2.27 7.40 3.45
N VAL A 24 -2.94 6.31 3.81
CA VAL A 24 -4.20 5.92 3.20
C VAL A 24 -5.30 5.93 4.25
N ILE A 25 -6.39 6.63 3.96
CA ILE A 25 -7.53 6.81 4.84
C ILE A 25 -8.65 5.86 4.42
N PRO A 26 -9.18 5.03 5.34
CA PRO A 26 -10.29 4.13 5.03
C PRO A 26 -11.53 4.93 4.62
N GLY A 27 -12.32 4.38 3.70
CA GLY A 27 -13.62 4.93 3.35
C GLY A 27 -14.70 4.58 4.37
N GLU A 28 -15.95 4.89 4.04
CA GLU A 28 -17.11 4.54 4.89
C GLU A 28 -17.61 3.12 4.61
N GLN A 29 -17.38 2.61 3.39
CA GLN A 29 -17.88 1.30 2.96
C GLN A 29 -16.82 0.19 3.13
N PRO A 30 -17.21 -1.04 3.45
CA PRO A 30 -16.28 -2.15 3.62
C PRO A 30 -15.36 -2.39 2.42
N GLY A 31 -14.05 -2.33 2.65
CA GLY A 31 -13.01 -2.50 1.61
C GLY A 31 -12.73 -1.25 0.80
N SER A 32 -13.35 -0.11 1.11
CA SER A 32 -13.15 1.15 0.39
C SER A 32 -12.04 2.01 1.01
N VAL A 33 -11.47 2.87 0.17
CA VAL A 33 -10.49 3.90 0.52
C VAL A 33 -11.12 5.25 0.22
N ALA A 34 -11.16 6.16 1.20
CA ALA A 34 -11.64 7.52 0.98
C ALA A 34 -10.58 8.37 0.29
N ARG A 35 -9.33 8.23 0.72
CA ARG A 35 -8.23 9.08 0.26
C ARG A 35 -6.90 8.37 0.34
N VAL A 36 -6.07 8.59 -0.67
CA VAL A 36 -4.64 8.28 -0.67
C VAL A 36 -3.92 9.61 -0.72
N ASP A 37 -3.13 9.91 0.31
CA ASP A 37 -2.34 11.14 0.33
C ASP A 37 -1.19 11.07 -0.68
N PRO A 38 -0.76 12.21 -1.27
CA PRO A 38 0.40 12.22 -2.15
C PRO A 38 1.66 11.74 -1.43
N VAL A 39 2.51 11.01 -2.16
CA VAL A 39 3.80 10.56 -1.62
C VAL A 39 4.71 11.75 -1.37
N LYS A 40 5.10 11.92 -0.10
CA LYS A 40 6.11 12.89 0.33
C LYS A 40 7.45 12.21 0.28
N TRP A 41 8.26 12.60 -0.68
CA TRP A 41 9.62 12.11 -0.84
C TRP A 41 10.62 13.01 -0.09
N ASP A 42 11.64 12.41 0.50
CA ASP A 42 12.82 13.12 1.03
C ASP A 42 13.57 13.86 -0.10
N LYS A 43 13.66 13.21 -1.26
CA LYS A 43 14.18 13.72 -2.52
C LYS A 43 13.49 12.98 -3.68
N PRO A 44 13.28 13.61 -4.85
CA PRO A 44 12.62 12.94 -5.96
C PRO A 44 13.39 11.71 -6.44
N PRO A 45 12.76 10.52 -6.51
CA PRO A 45 13.41 9.32 -7.00
C PRO A 45 13.63 9.38 -8.52
N GLN A 46 14.82 9.00 -8.96
CA GLN A 46 15.16 8.82 -10.38
C GLN A 46 15.13 7.35 -10.79
N LYS A 47 15.19 6.44 -9.81
CA LYS A 47 15.09 5.00 -10.00
C LYS A 47 13.78 4.42 -9.45
N PRO A 48 13.37 3.22 -9.89
CA PRO A 48 12.14 2.59 -9.42
C PRO A 48 12.13 2.31 -7.91
N VAL A 49 10.91 2.17 -7.37
CA VAL A 49 10.67 1.69 -6.00
C VAL A 49 11.06 0.22 -5.89
N VAL A 50 11.94 -0.11 -4.95
CA VAL A 50 12.42 -1.47 -4.70
C VAL A 50 11.71 -2.15 -3.53
N GLU A 51 11.13 -1.36 -2.64
CA GLU A 51 10.44 -1.85 -1.44
C GLU A 51 9.31 -0.91 -1.05
N ALA A 52 8.18 -1.50 -0.65
CA ALA A 52 7.04 -0.78 -0.10
C ALA A 52 6.61 -1.44 1.22
N THR A 53 6.42 -0.63 2.26
CA THR A 53 6.11 -1.08 3.61
C THR A 53 4.81 -0.45 4.07
N PHE A 54 3.94 -1.25 4.67
CA PHE A 54 2.58 -0.86 5.06
C PHE A 54 2.33 -1.26 6.51
N SER A 55 1.88 -0.33 7.34
CA SER A 55 1.55 -0.56 8.75
C SER A 55 0.22 0.09 9.12
N VAL A 56 -0.65 -0.66 9.79
CA VAL A 56 -1.94 -0.13 10.25
C VAL A 56 -1.71 0.68 11.52
N ILE A 57 -2.18 1.92 11.50
CA ILE A 57 -2.26 2.81 12.66
C ILE A 57 -3.67 2.71 13.24
N GLY A 58 -3.78 2.14 14.43
CA GLY A 58 -5.01 2.13 15.22
C GLY A 58 -5.08 3.32 16.18
N ASP A 59 -6.11 3.34 17.02
CA ASP A 59 -6.37 4.43 17.97
C ASP A 59 -5.26 4.58 19.02
N PHE A 60 -4.56 3.49 19.32
CA PHE A 60 -3.44 3.45 20.28
C PHE A 60 -2.05 3.46 19.59
N GLY A 61 -1.99 3.77 18.29
CA GLY A 61 -0.75 3.82 17.52
C GLY A 61 -0.55 2.64 16.57
N MET A 62 0.70 2.36 16.21
CA MET A 62 1.04 1.26 15.29
C MET A 62 0.64 -0.09 15.86
N THR A 63 -0.11 -0.87 15.08
CA THR A 63 -0.61 -2.19 15.49
C THR A 63 0.46 -3.31 15.42
N GLY A 64 1.69 -2.99 15.03
CA GLY A 64 2.80 -3.95 14.87
C GLY A 64 2.70 -4.86 13.64
N GLN A 65 1.57 -4.87 12.94
CA GLN A 65 1.43 -5.59 11.67
C GLN A 65 2.08 -4.79 10.54
N VAL A 66 3.17 -5.32 10.01
CA VAL A 66 3.90 -4.74 8.88
C VAL A 66 3.83 -5.67 7.68
N ILE A 67 3.33 -5.16 6.56
CA ILE A 67 3.37 -5.84 5.27
C ILE A 67 4.47 -5.21 4.44
N VAL A 68 5.35 -6.02 3.88
CA VAL A 68 6.44 -5.56 3.01
C VAL A 68 6.27 -6.18 1.64
N LEU A 69 6.28 -5.34 0.61
CA LEU A 69 6.29 -5.73 -0.79
C LEU A 69 7.65 -5.46 -1.40
N LYS A 70 8.16 -6.43 -2.15
CA LYS A 70 9.36 -6.25 -2.98
C LYS A 70 9.00 -5.59 -4.31
N GLN A 71 10.00 -5.07 -5.01
CA GLN A 71 9.89 -4.37 -6.29
C GLN A 71 8.86 -4.99 -7.24
N ALA A 72 8.95 -6.30 -7.50
CA ALA A 72 8.07 -6.97 -8.45
C ALA A 72 6.58 -6.95 -8.04
N GLN A 73 6.27 -7.06 -6.75
CA GLN A 73 4.91 -7.01 -6.22
C GLN A 73 4.34 -5.59 -6.26
N TRP A 74 5.15 -4.62 -5.82
CA TRP A 74 4.77 -3.21 -5.88
C TRP A 74 4.54 -2.73 -7.32
N HIS A 75 5.43 -3.12 -8.24
CA HIS A 75 5.30 -2.80 -9.65
C HIS A 75 4.04 -3.42 -10.27
N ALA A 76 3.74 -4.68 -9.94
CA ALA A 76 2.51 -5.31 -10.42
C ALA A 76 1.25 -4.57 -9.95
N LEU A 77 1.20 -4.15 -8.68
CA LEU A 77 0.07 -3.38 -8.15
C LEU A 77 -0.09 -2.03 -8.85
N THR A 78 1.02 -1.32 -9.06
CA THR A 78 1.01 0.03 -9.66
C THR A 78 0.69 0.03 -11.15
N GLU A 79 1.23 -0.92 -11.92
CA GLU A 79 0.90 -1.05 -13.34
C GLU A 79 -0.55 -1.45 -13.58
N THR A 80 -1.09 -2.32 -12.71
CA THR A 80 -2.48 -2.80 -12.81
C THR A 80 -3.50 -1.90 -12.12
N LYS A 81 -3.04 -0.82 -11.46
CA LYS A 81 -3.87 0.15 -10.73
C LYS A 81 -4.71 -0.49 -9.61
N LEU A 82 -4.19 -1.54 -8.98
CA LEU A 82 -4.87 -2.30 -7.93
C LEU A 82 -4.52 -1.85 -6.51
N GLU A 83 -3.73 -0.78 -6.36
CA GLU A 83 -3.31 -0.28 -5.05
C GLU A 83 -4.48 0.07 -4.13
N PRO A 84 -5.56 0.76 -4.58
CA PRO A 84 -6.69 1.07 -3.70
C PRO A 84 -7.36 -0.18 -3.12
N PHE A 85 -7.48 -1.26 -3.91
CA PHE A 85 -8.03 -2.54 -3.44
C PHE A 85 -7.10 -3.23 -2.46
N PHE A 86 -5.79 -3.13 -2.68
CA PHE A 86 -4.78 -3.64 -1.76
C PHE A 86 -4.83 -2.91 -0.40
N TYR A 87 -4.86 -1.57 -0.41
CA TYR A 87 -4.99 -0.78 0.82
C TYR A 87 -6.31 -1.07 1.55
N GLY A 88 -7.42 -1.12 0.80
CA GLY A 88 -8.73 -1.48 1.33
C GLY A 88 -8.74 -2.88 1.95
N ALA A 89 -8.06 -3.86 1.35
CA ALA A 89 -7.95 -5.18 1.94
C ALA A 89 -7.25 -5.15 3.31
N ILE A 90 -6.15 -4.41 3.44
CA ILE A 90 -5.43 -4.26 4.72
C ILE A 90 -6.30 -3.55 5.75
N LEU A 91 -6.81 -2.37 5.41
CA LEU A 91 -7.59 -1.52 6.30
C LEU A 91 -8.86 -2.19 6.79
N TRP A 92 -9.50 -3.03 5.97
CA TRP A 92 -10.74 -3.72 6.32
C TRP A 92 -10.53 -5.19 6.66
N GLY A 93 -9.30 -5.59 6.92
CA GLY A 93 -8.97 -6.91 7.45
C GLY A 93 -9.28 -8.09 6.54
N LYS A 94 -9.36 -7.86 5.24
CA LYS A 94 -9.36 -8.90 4.21
C LYS A 94 -7.92 -9.31 3.89
N SER A 95 -7.74 -10.37 3.11
CA SER A 95 -6.41 -10.81 2.69
C SER A 95 -5.89 -9.91 1.55
N PRO A 96 -4.78 -9.16 1.77
CA PRO A 96 -4.17 -8.35 0.72
C PRO A 96 -3.40 -9.20 -0.30
N PHE A 97 -3.05 -10.45 0.04
CA PHE A 97 -2.27 -11.34 -0.82
C PHE A 97 -3.01 -11.71 -2.11
N LYS A 98 -4.33 -11.88 -2.04
CA LYS A 98 -5.15 -12.13 -3.25
C LYS A 98 -5.03 -11.00 -4.26
N VAL A 99 -5.01 -9.75 -3.79
CA VAL A 99 -4.87 -8.58 -4.67
C VAL A 99 -3.49 -8.54 -5.34
N ILE A 100 -2.44 -8.96 -4.61
CA ILE A 100 -1.09 -9.07 -5.18
C ILE A 100 -1.04 -10.17 -6.26
N GLU A 101 -1.63 -11.32 -5.99
CA GLU A 101 -1.71 -12.44 -6.95
C GLU A 101 -2.46 -12.02 -8.21
N ASP A 102 -3.62 -11.37 -8.06
CA ASP A 102 -4.41 -10.85 -9.17
C ASP A 102 -3.60 -9.84 -10.01
N ALA A 103 -2.88 -8.92 -9.34
CA ALA A 103 -2.02 -7.95 -10.01
C ALA A 103 -0.89 -8.62 -10.82
N GLN A 104 -0.24 -9.64 -10.24
CA GLN A 104 0.82 -10.37 -10.94
C GLN A 104 0.27 -11.17 -12.13
N LEU A 105 -0.92 -11.76 -11.99
CA LEU A 105 -1.57 -12.53 -13.05
C LEU A 105 -2.03 -11.62 -14.20
N MET A 106 -2.59 -10.46 -13.90
CA MET A 106 -2.97 -9.45 -14.89
C MET A 106 -1.75 -8.92 -15.65
N ARG A 107 -0.66 -8.62 -14.94
CA ARG A 107 0.60 -8.15 -15.56
C ARG A 107 1.16 -9.16 -16.56
N ARG A 108 1.11 -10.47 -16.28
CA ARG A 108 1.59 -11.53 -17.19
C ARG A 108 0.77 -11.65 -18.49
N ARG A 109 -0.45 -11.10 -18.53
CA ARG A 109 -1.36 -11.15 -19.68
C ARG A 109 -1.28 -9.92 -20.58
N THR A 110 -0.50 -8.91 -20.17
CA THR A 110 -0.30 -7.65 -20.90
C THR A 110 1.03 -7.72 -21.63
#